data_AF-A0A502ZQP2-F1
#
_entry.id   AF-A0A502ZQP2-F1
#
_cell.length_a   1.000
_cell.length_b   1.000
_cell.length_c   1.000
_cell.angle_alpha   90.00
_cell.angle_beta   90.00
_cell.angle_gamma   90.00
#
_symmetry.space_group_name_H-M   'P 1'
#
loop_
_entity.id
_entity.type
_entity.pdbx_description
1 polymer ?
#
loop_
_entity_poly.entity_id
_entity_poly.type
_entity_poly.pdbx_seq_one_letter_code
_entity_poly.pdbx_strand_id
1 'polypeptide(L)' 'MTAPVLALRSVSKRFGMTLALDDMTMELHAGEIHAIVGENGAGKSTLMKV' A
#
# COMPACT_ATOMS: atom_id res chain seq x y z
N MET A 1 -14.18 -11.24 -12.70
CA MET A 1 -13.83 -9.91 -12.15
C MET A 1 -12.97 -9.19 -13.17
N THR A 2 -13.13 -7.88 -13.33
CA THR A 2 -12.28 -7.07 -14.20
C THR A 2 -10.87 -6.97 -13.61
N ALA A 3 -9.86 -6.79 -14.46
CA ALA A 3 -8.49 -6.59 -14.00
C ALA A 3 -8.41 -5.35 -13.08
N PRO A 4 -7.60 -5.40 -12.01
CA PRO A 4 -7.42 -4.24 -11.13
C PRO A 4 -6.72 -3.10 -11.90
N VAL A 5 -7.06 -1.85 -11.54
CA VAL A 5 -6.41 -0.66 -12.10
C VAL A 5 -5.07 -0.35 -11.42
N LEU A 6 -4.89 -0.87 -10.20
CA LEU A 6 -3.62 -0.84 -9.47
C LEU A 6 -3.48 -2.16 -8.69
N ALA A 7 -2.31 -2.78 -8.75
CA ALA A 7 -1.99 -3.97 -7.98
C ALA A 7 -0.60 -3.84 -7.35
N LEU A 8 -0.56 -3.88 -6.03
CA LEU A 8 0.66 -4.05 -5.23
C LEU A 8 0.82 -5.55 -4.94
N ARG A 9 2.02 -6.07 -5.18
CA ARG A 9 2.36 -7.48 -4.97
C ARG A 9 3.61 -7.56 -4.12
N SER A 10 3.48 -8.06 -2.90
CA SER A 10 4.59 -8.28 -1.96
C SER A 10 5.56 -7.10 -1.87
N VAL A 11 5.00 -5.90 -1.70
CA VAL A 11 5.77 -4.66 -1.67
C VAL A 11 6.32 -4.42 -0.28
N SER A 12 7.66 -4.39 -0.18
CA SER A 12 8.38 -3.95 1.01
C SER A 12 9.13 -2.65 0.73
N LYS A 13 9.11 -1.71 1.69
CA LYS A 13 9.82 -0.44 1.59
C LYS A 13 10.51 -0.08 2.90
N ARG A 14 11.81 0.24 2.81
CA ARG A 14 12.64 0.61 3.94
C ARG A 14 13.20 2.03 3.78
N PHE A 15 13.34 2.74 4.90
CA PHE A 15 14.08 4.00 5.02
C PHE A 15 15.13 3.85 6.13
N GLY A 16 16.40 3.75 5.75
CA GLY A 16 17.48 3.45 6.70
C GLY A 16 17.22 2.12 7.41
N MET A 17 17.10 2.15 8.74
CA MET A 17 16.80 0.96 9.55
C MET A 17 15.29 0.65 9.64
N THR A 18 14.42 1.61 9.31
CA THR A 18 12.98 1.48 9.50
C THR A 18 12.31 0.79 8.31
N LEU A 19 11.67 -0.36 8.56
CA LEU A 19 10.80 -1.01 7.58
C LEU A 19 9.43 -0.33 7.61
N ALA A 20 9.13 0.46 6.60
CA ALA A 20 7.91 1.27 6.52
C ALA A 20 6.73 0.52 5.86
N LEU A 21 7.02 -0.41 4.95
CA LEU A 21 6.06 -1.38 4.44
C LEU A 21 6.73 -2.76 4.44
N ASP A 22 5.98 -3.78 4.84
CA ASP A 22 6.44 -5.16 4.91
C ASP A 22 5.45 -6.08 4.18
N ASP A 23 5.90 -6.68 3.08
CA ASP A 23 5.16 -7.65 2.26
C ASP A 23 3.70 -7.25 1.94
N MET A 24 3.49 -5.98 1.60
CA MET A 24 2.15 -5.44 1.38
C MET A 24 1.59 -5.86 0.03
N THR A 25 0.38 -6.44 0.04
CA THR A 25 -0.39 -6.80 -1.15
C THR A 25 -1.76 -6.13 -1.11
N MET A 26 -2.13 -5.46 -2.21
CA MET A 26 -3.40 -4.74 -2.34
C MET A 26 -3.80 -4.66 -3.80
N GLU A 27 -5.09 -4.71 -4.07
CA GLU A 27 -5.67 -4.45 -5.39
C GLU A 27 -6.68 -3.33 -5.28
N LEU A 28 -6.74 -2.47 -6.29
CA LEU A 28 -7.78 -1.45 -6.44
C LEU A 28 -8.47 -1.67 -7.78
N HIS A 29 -9.80 -1.78 -7.77
CA HIS A 29 -10.58 -1.93 -8.99
C HIS A 29 -11.20 -0.60 -9.43
N ALA A 30 -11.55 -0.53 -10.72
CA ALA A 30 -12.19 0.65 -11.29
C ALA A 30 -13.53 0.95 -10.59
N GLY A 31 -13.72 2.22 -10.17
CA GLY A 31 -14.93 2.68 -9.50
C GLY A 31 -14.92 2.52 -7.97
N GLU A 32 -13.85 1.97 -7.39
CA GLU A 32 -13.71 1.85 -5.94
C GLU A 32 -13.03 3.06 -5.32
N ILE A 33 -13.40 3.35 -4.07
CA ILE A 33 -12.70 4.31 -3.20
C ILE A 33 -12.19 3.53 -1.99
N HIS A 34 -10.88 3.53 -1.79
CA HIS A 34 -10.23 2.87 -0.68
C HIS A 34 -9.77 3.89 0.35
N ALA A 35 -9.96 3.58 1.64
CA ALA A 35 -9.46 4.38 2.74
C ALA A 35 -8.29 3.67 3.42
N ILE A 36 -7.16 4.36 3.54
CA ILE A 36 -5.99 3.85 4.28
C ILE A 36 -6.07 4.42 5.70
N VAL A 37 -6.25 3.53 6.68
CA VAL A 37 -6.39 3.87 8.11
C VAL A 37 -5.35 3.11 8.94
N GLY A 38 -4.96 3.72 10.05
CA GLY A 38 -3.94 3.20 10.94
C GLY A 38 -3.27 4.32 11.73
N GLU A 39 -2.47 3.96 12.73
CA GLU A 39 -1.78 4.91 13.60
C GLU A 39 -0.69 5.72 12.86
N ASN A 40 -0.22 6.78 13.49
CA ASN A 40 0.93 7.54 12.98
C ASN A 40 2.16 6.63 12.94
N GLY A 41 2.89 6.64 11.81
CA GLY A 41 4.03 5.75 11.60
C GLY A 41 3.69 4.38 10.99
N ALA A 42 2.42 4.02 10.81
CA ALA A 42 2.00 2.72 10.24
C ALA A 42 2.30 2.53 8.73
N GLY A 43 3.09 3.41 8.10
CA GLY A 43 3.43 3.28 6.68
C GLY A 43 2.43 3.86 5.68
N LYS A 44 1.32 4.47 6.13
CA LYS A 44 0.26 5.01 5.23
C LYS A 44 0.77 5.95 4.13
N SER A 45 1.55 6.98 4.50
CA SER A 45 2.14 7.90 3.53
C SER A 45 3.23 7.27 2.68
N THR A 46 3.83 6.16 3.13
CA THR A 46 4.75 5.37 2.33
C THR A 46 3.98 4.56 1.29
N LEU A 47 2.86 3.93 1.67
CA LEU A 47 1.96 3.22 0.75
C LEU A 47 1.45 4.13 -0.37
N MET A 48 1.11 5.38 -0.06
CA MET A 48 0.65 6.36 -1.06
C MET A 48 1.76 6.87 -2.02
N LYS A 49 3.04 6.59 -1.74
CA LYS A 49 4.19 7.06 -2.53
C LYS A 49 4.87 5.96 -3.34
N VAL A 50 4.42 4.71 -3.18
CA VAL A 50 4.80 3.59 -4.05
C VAL A 50 3.98 3.70 -5.32
#